data_AF-N2ATD1-F1
#
_entry.id   AF-N2ATD1-F1
#
_cell.length_a   1.000
_cell.length_b   1.000
_cell.length_c   1.000
_cell.angle_alpha   90.00
_cell.angle_beta   90.00
_cell.angle_gamma   90.00
#
_symmetry.space_group_name_H-M   'P 1'
#
loop_
_entity.id
_entity.type
_entity.pdbx_description
1 polymer ?
#
loop_
_entity_poly.entity_id
_entity_poly.type
_entity_poly.pdbx_seq_one_letter_code
_entity_poly.pdbx_strand_id
1 'polypeptide(L)'
;MKIKKKLGVAMVLGVIALSATACSDAEDWSLSVKSQLGQLPLVISTYDNNGQKVDQVKAKSVHIHTDNEMSKRDKDGNERSSVIDVDYGKKRMIHVGSTLIAYEGLRNYEDTFTKHVNINDHERSVPLLNSMYQNLKNSWSGLARVVVIRSQAGLPVAVFAGDKVSIHYSDMKNVTRFVIDGHRLFVYRADYTVYPMSSLKG
;
A
#
# COMPACT_ATOMS: atom_id res chain seq x y z
N MET A 1 -30.65 17.66 -37.00
CA MET A 1 -30.12 18.40 -35.82
C MET A 1 -30.06 17.57 -34.53
N LYS A 2 -31.05 16.71 -34.23
CA LYS A 2 -31.10 15.90 -32.99
C LYS A 2 -29.95 14.88 -32.83
N ILE A 3 -29.49 14.26 -33.92
CA ILE A 3 -28.41 13.24 -33.88
C ILE A 3 -27.04 13.88 -33.60
N LYS A 4 -26.72 15.05 -34.21
CA LYS A 4 -25.48 15.78 -33.94
C LYS A 4 -25.37 16.27 -32.48
N LYS A 5 -26.49 16.68 -31.87
CA LYS A 5 -26.55 17.01 -30.42
C LYS A 5 -26.33 15.78 -29.53
N LYS A 6 -26.91 14.62 -29.88
CA LYS A 6 -26.71 13.36 -29.13
C LYS A 6 -25.26 12.86 -29.23
N LEU A 7 -24.63 13.00 -30.40
CA LEU A 7 -23.23 12.62 -30.60
C LEU A 7 -22.27 13.52 -29.82
N GLY A 8 -22.52 14.84 -29.79
CA GLY A 8 -21.75 15.77 -28.97
C GLY A 8 -21.87 15.49 -27.47
N VAL A 9 -23.06 15.16 -26.98
CA VAL A 9 -23.27 14.79 -25.57
C VAL A 9 -22.57 13.46 -25.23
N ALA A 10 -22.62 12.47 -26.12
CA ALA A 10 -21.91 11.20 -25.94
C ALA A 10 -20.39 11.39 -25.93
N MET A 11 -19.85 12.28 -26.76
CA MET A 11 -18.42 12.59 -26.79
C MET A 11 -17.95 13.31 -25.52
N VAL A 12 -18.74 14.28 -25.01
CA VAL A 12 -18.46 14.96 -23.74
C VAL A 12 -18.52 13.99 -22.56
N LEU A 13 -19.53 13.12 -22.51
CA LEU A 13 -19.63 12.08 -21.49
C LEU A 13 -18.49 11.06 -21.58
N GLY A 14 -18.03 10.72 -22.79
CA GLY A 14 -16.86 9.86 -23.01
C GLY A 14 -15.56 10.50 -22.51
N VAL A 15 -15.35 11.80 -22.75
CA VAL A 15 -14.18 12.54 -22.25
C VAL A 15 -14.19 12.65 -20.73
N ILE A 16 -15.36 12.87 -20.11
CA ILE A 16 -15.50 12.90 -18.65
C ILE A 16 -15.22 11.51 -18.04
N ALA A 17 -15.70 10.43 -18.66
CA ALA A 17 -15.45 9.06 -18.19
C ALA A 17 -13.97 8.66 -18.26
N LEU A 18 -13.24 9.10 -19.30
CA LEU A 18 -11.79 8.87 -19.43
C LEU A 18 -10.96 9.63 -18.38
N SER A 19 -11.47 10.75 -17.87
CA SER A 19 -10.75 11.53 -16.85
C SER A 19 -10.76 10.89 -15.45
N ALA A 20 -11.76 10.06 -15.15
CA ALA A 20 -11.93 9.49 -13.80
C ALA A 20 -10.96 8.34 -13.51
N THR A 21 -10.69 7.45 -14.47
CA THR A 21 -9.68 6.38 -14.34
C THR A 21 -8.27 6.91 -14.48
N ALA A 22 -8.05 7.89 -15.38
CA ALA A 22 -6.76 8.51 -15.59
C ALA A 22 -6.20 9.22 -14.34
N CYS A 23 -7.05 9.68 -13.42
CA CYS A 23 -6.62 10.40 -12.23
C CYS A 23 -5.80 9.52 -11.27
N SER A 24 -6.26 8.29 -11.03
CA SER A 24 -5.56 7.33 -10.14
C SER A 24 -4.21 6.89 -10.72
N ASP A 25 -4.17 6.58 -12.02
CA ASP A 25 -2.94 6.15 -12.69
C ASP A 25 -1.93 7.31 -12.81
N ALA A 26 -2.41 8.54 -12.98
CA ALA A 26 -1.56 9.73 -12.99
C ALA A 26 -0.94 10.01 -11.61
N GLU A 27 -1.70 9.83 -10.52
CA GLU A 27 -1.18 9.94 -9.15
C GLU A 27 -0.12 8.87 -8.88
N ASP A 28 -0.39 7.62 -9.27
CA ASP A 28 0.55 6.51 -9.15
C ASP A 28 1.86 6.80 -9.90
N TRP A 29 1.76 7.23 -11.16
CA TRP A 29 2.91 7.60 -11.98
C TRP A 29 3.70 8.76 -11.35
N SER A 30 3.03 9.82 -10.90
CA SER A 30 3.66 10.98 -10.25
C SER A 30 4.45 10.58 -9.00
N LEU A 31 3.89 9.71 -8.16
CA LEU A 31 4.58 9.18 -6.99
C LEU A 31 5.79 8.32 -7.36
N SER A 32 5.70 7.52 -8.42
CA SER A 32 6.82 6.71 -8.93
C SER A 32 7.95 7.58 -9.48
N VAL A 33 7.62 8.66 -10.20
CA VAL A 33 8.62 9.64 -10.67
C VAL A 33 9.28 10.34 -9.48
N LYS A 34 8.51 10.78 -8.46
CA LYS A 34 9.08 11.36 -7.24
C LYS A 34 10.03 10.40 -6.52
N SER A 35 9.69 9.11 -6.46
CA SER A 35 10.56 8.06 -5.90
C SER A 35 11.88 7.96 -6.67
N GLN A 36 11.83 7.86 -8.00
CA GLN A 36 13.02 7.81 -8.87
C GLN A 36 13.90 9.07 -8.77
N LEU A 37 13.29 10.23 -8.57
CA LEU A 37 14.00 11.50 -8.38
C LEU A 37 14.55 11.68 -6.95
N GLY A 38 14.34 10.71 -6.05
CA GLY A 38 14.77 10.82 -4.66
C GLY A 38 14.00 11.88 -3.87
N GLN A 39 12.74 12.14 -4.23
CA GLN A 39 11.89 13.16 -3.61
C GLN A 39 10.69 12.58 -2.87
N LEU A 40 10.70 11.27 -2.61
CA LEU A 40 9.64 10.61 -1.86
C LEU A 40 10.15 10.17 -0.47
N PRO A 41 9.70 10.82 0.62
CA PRO A 41 10.06 10.40 1.96
C PRO A 41 9.28 9.14 2.34
N LEU A 42 9.97 8.06 2.69
CA LEU A 42 9.33 6.80 3.09
C LEU A 42 9.73 6.38 4.51
N VAL A 43 8.74 5.84 5.22
CA VAL A 43 8.92 4.99 6.39
C VAL A 43 8.92 3.56 5.89
N ILE A 44 10.06 2.87 5.99
CA ILE A 44 10.25 1.49 5.55
C ILE A 44 10.28 0.62 6.81
N SER A 45 9.49 -0.46 6.84
CA SER A 45 9.48 -1.43 7.93
C SER A 45 9.50 -2.85 7.37
N THR A 46 10.27 -3.72 8.02
CA THR A 46 10.32 -5.15 7.71
C THR A 46 9.63 -5.95 8.81
N TYR A 47 9.04 -7.08 8.44
CA TYR A 47 8.29 -7.93 9.35
C TYR A 47 8.69 -9.38 9.15
N ASP A 48 8.81 -10.11 10.25
CA ASP A 48 9.04 -11.55 10.21
C ASP A 48 7.77 -12.32 9.80
N ASN A 49 7.88 -13.64 9.72
CA ASN A 49 6.73 -14.48 9.36
C ASN A 49 5.59 -14.39 10.39
N ASN A 50 5.93 -14.13 11.65
CA ASN A 50 4.99 -14.02 12.76
C ASN A 50 4.38 -12.61 12.88
N GLY A 51 4.60 -11.74 11.88
CA GLY A 51 4.06 -10.40 11.85
C GLY A 51 4.72 -9.43 12.85
N GLN A 52 5.84 -9.81 13.46
CA GLN A 52 6.60 -8.93 14.33
C GLN A 52 7.46 -7.99 13.49
N LYS A 53 7.44 -6.71 13.82
CA LYS A 53 8.30 -5.71 13.19
C LYS A 53 9.75 -5.98 13.58
N VAL A 54 10.61 -6.18 12.59
CA VAL A 54 12.04 -6.47 12.77
C VAL A 54 12.83 -5.16 12.76
N ASP A 55 12.75 -4.41 11.67
CA ASP A 55 13.47 -3.15 11.50
C ASP A 55 12.55 -2.03 10.99
N GLN A 56 12.96 -0.78 11.25
CA GLN A 56 12.31 0.41 10.71
C GLN A 56 13.32 1.49 10.35
N VAL A 57 13.25 1.98 9.11
CA VAL A 57 14.08 3.07 8.57
C VAL A 57 13.17 4.21 8.12
N LYS A 58 13.54 5.44 8.46
CA LYS A 58 12.89 6.66 7.96
C LYS A 58 13.87 7.44 7.10
N ALA A 59 13.52 7.67 5.85
CA ALA A 59 14.39 8.37 4.90
C ALA A 59 13.60 9.41 4.09
N LYS A 60 14.28 10.52 3.76
CA LYS A 60 13.67 11.65 3.03
C LYS A 60 13.57 11.43 1.52
N SER A 61 14.40 10.53 1.00
CA SER A 61 14.57 10.23 -0.41
C SER A 61 14.73 8.73 -0.50
N VAL A 62 13.74 8.05 -1.06
CA VAL A 62 13.79 6.59 -1.20
C VAL A 62 13.39 6.19 -2.61
N HIS A 63 14.18 5.30 -3.21
CA HIS A 63 13.87 4.62 -4.44
C HIS A 63 13.92 3.11 -4.19
N ILE A 64 12.84 2.40 -4.53
CA ILE A 64 12.73 0.95 -4.36
C ILE A 64 12.66 0.32 -5.75
N HIS A 65 13.52 -0.64 -6.04
CA HIS A 65 13.58 -1.31 -7.34
C HIS A 65 14.05 -2.76 -7.19
N THR A 66 13.84 -3.56 -8.24
CA THR A 66 14.39 -4.91 -8.31
C THR A 66 15.92 -4.85 -8.35
N ASP A 67 16.59 -5.69 -7.57
CA ASP A 67 18.02 -5.95 -7.69
C ASP A 67 18.25 -6.90 -8.87
N ASN A 68 18.62 -6.34 -10.03
CA ASN A 68 18.81 -7.13 -11.25
C ASN A 68 20.02 -8.07 -11.21
N GLU A 69 20.99 -7.84 -10.32
CA GLU A 69 22.18 -8.69 -10.21
C GLU A 69 21.87 -9.95 -9.39
N MET A 70 21.10 -9.79 -8.30
CA MET A 70 20.74 -10.88 -7.39
C MET A 70 19.42 -11.58 -7.76
N SER A 71 18.59 -10.95 -8.59
CA SER A 71 17.39 -11.56 -9.14
C SER A 71 17.70 -12.50 -10.31
N LYS A 72 17.84 -13.80 -10.02
CA LYS A 72 18.02 -14.84 -11.04
C LYS A 72 16.87 -14.79 -12.03
N ARG A 73 17.15 -14.74 -13.32
CA ARG A 73 16.15 -14.91 -14.38
C ARG A 73 16.10 -16.37 -14.84
N ASP A 74 14.93 -16.86 -15.21
CA ASP A 74 14.81 -18.16 -15.88
C ASP A 74 15.22 -18.07 -17.36
N LYS A 75 15.12 -19.21 -18.07
CA LYS A 75 15.49 -19.32 -19.48
C LYS A 75 14.62 -18.46 -20.41
N ASP A 76 13.46 -18.03 -19.93
CA ASP A 76 12.50 -17.20 -20.66
C ASP A 76 12.64 -15.71 -20.27
N GLY A 77 13.62 -15.38 -19.41
CA GLY A 77 13.90 -14.03 -18.95
C GLY A 77 13.07 -13.58 -17.74
N ASN A 78 12.22 -14.43 -17.17
CA ASN A 78 11.38 -14.07 -16.02
C ASN A 78 12.14 -14.14 -14.70
N GLU A 79 11.86 -13.20 -13.80
CA GLU A 79 12.48 -13.13 -12.48
C GLU A 79 12.09 -14.32 -11.59
N ARG A 80 13.06 -15.16 -11.17
CA ARG A 80 12.87 -16.31 -10.28
C ARG A 80 12.97 -15.93 -8.81
N SER A 81 14.03 -15.25 -8.40
CA SER A 81 14.21 -14.74 -7.04
C SER A 81 13.84 -13.27 -7.00
N SER A 82 12.95 -12.87 -6.10
CA SER A 82 12.58 -11.47 -5.90
C SER A 82 13.51 -10.84 -4.88
N VAL A 83 14.60 -10.20 -5.29
CA VAL A 83 15.44 -9.38 -4.42
C VAL A 83 15.15 -7.92 -4.72
N ILE A 84 14.97 -7.09 -3.69
CA ILE A 84 14.69 -5.67 -3.87
C ILE A 84 15.77 -4.82 -3.22
N ASP A 85 16.16 -3.77 -3.92
CA ASP A 85 17.02 -2.72 -3.43
C ASP A 85 16.18 -1.55 -2.96
N VAL A 86 16.57 -0.99 -1.81
CA VAL A 86 16.01 0.22 -1.25
C VAL A 86 17.14 1.22 -1.11
N ASP A 87 17.21 2.14 -2.06
CA ASP A 87 18.20 3.23 -2.11
C ASP A 87 17.67 4.42 -1.32
N TYR A 88 18.44 4.86 -0.32
CA TYR A 88 18.10 6.04 0.46
C TYR A 88 19.33 6.92 0.75
N GLY A 89 19.30 8.14 0.20
CA GLY A 89 20.46 9.03 0.21
C GLY A 89 21.64 8.43 -0.56
N LYS A 90 22.76 8.15 0.13
CA LYS A 90 23.94 7.46 -0.44
C LYS A 90 24.12 6.04 0.10
N LYS A 91 23.06 5.45 0.65
CA LYS A 91 23.07 4.13 1.26
C LYS A 91 22.08 3.23 0.52
N ARG A 92 22.36 1.93 0.53
CA ARG A 92 21.53 0.88 -0.05
C ARG A 92 21.20 -0.15 1.02
N MET A 93 19.94 -0.54 1.09
CA MET A 93 19.50 -1.73 1.80
C MET A 93 19.05 -2.77 0.76
N ILE A 94 19.62 -3.96 0.83
CA ILE A 94 19.22 -5.10 -0.01
C ILE A 94 18.29 -5.96 0.84
N HIS A 95 17.10 -6.27 0.32
CA HIS A 95 16.08 -7.02 1.05
C HIS A 95 15.55 -8.21 0.27
N VAL A 96 15.38 -9.34 0.94
CA VAL A 96 14.83 -10.58 0.36
C VAL A 96 14.01 -11.37 1.39
N GLY A 97 12.92 -11.98 0.93
CA GLY A 97 12.25 -13.09 1.63
C GLY A 97 11.19 -12.70 2.64
N SER A 98 11.42 -11.71 3.51
CA SER A 98 10.42 -11.29 4.51
C SER A 98 9.55 -10.13 4.03
N THR A 99 8.45 -9.87 4.74
CA THR A 99 7.49 -8.82 4.38
C THR A 99 8.13 -7.44 4.56
N LEU A 100 8.01 -6.58 3.56
CA LEU A 100 8.46 -5.18 3.64
C LEU A 100 7.30 -4.26 3.28
N ILE A 101 7.10 -3.22 4.09
CA ILE A 101 6.11 -2.18 3.86
C ILE A 101 6.83 -0.84 3.87
N ALA A 102 6.62 -0.02 2.83
CA ALA A 102 7.13 1.34 2.78
C ALA A 102 6.01 2.32 2.47
N TYR A 103 5.86 3.39 3.25
CA TYR A 103 4.77 4.36 3.06
C TYR A 103 5.19 5.79 3.34
N GLU A 104 4.51 6.74 2.69
CA GLU A 104 4.68 8.18 2.81
C GLU A 104 3.36 8.79 3.27
N GLY A 105 3.37 9.79 4.17
CA GLY A 105 2.16 10.54 4.56
C GLY A 105 1.04 9.76 5.26
N LEU A 106 1.11 8.43 5.31
CA LEU A 106 0.07 7.56 5.85
C LEU A 106 0.29 7.22 7.32
N ARG A 107 -0.81 7.03 8.04
CA ARG A 107 -0.81 6.54 9.42
C ARG A 107 -1.02 5.04 9.44
N ASN A 108 -0.04 4.30 9.97
CA ASN A 108 -0.23 2.89 10.30
C ASN A 108 -1.01 2.77 11.62
N TYR A 109 -2.27 2.35 11.54
CA TYR A 109 -3.15 2.17 12.70
C TYR A 109 -2.79 0.95 13.55
N GLU A 110 -2.08 -0.02 12.99
CA GLU A 110 -1.60 -1.19 13.75
C GLU A 110 -0.58 -0.77 14.82
N ASP A 111 0.34 0.12 14.47
CA ASP A 111 1.31 0.71 15.42
C ASP A 111 0.63 1.54 16.51
N THR A 112 -0.58 2.05 16.25
CA THR A 112 -1.37 2.78 17.26
C THR A 112 -2.09 1.79 18.17
N PHE A 113 -2.73 0.78 17.58
CA PHE A 113 -3.56 -0.19 18.31
C PHE A 113 -2.72 -1.04 19.27
N THR A 114 -1.60 -1.58 18.80
CA THR A 114 -0.66 -2.39 19.61
C THR A 114 -0.06 -1.65 20.82
N LYS A 115 0.03 -0.31 20.77
CA LYS A 115 0.52 0.50 21.91
C LYS A 115 -0.52 0.72 22.99
N HIS A 116 -1.81 0.66 22.66
CA HIS A 116 -2.90 1.01 23.57
C HIS A 116 -3.65 -0.21 24.10
N VAL A 117 -3.46 -1.38 23.49
CA VAL A 117 -4.11 -2.61 23.91
C VAL A 117 -3.07 -3.53 24.56
N ASN A 118 -3.18 -3.70 25.87
CA ASN A 118 -2.51 -4.78 26.57
C ASN A 118 -3.33 -6.04 26.27
N ILE A 119 -2.95 -6.81 25.24
CA ILE A 119 -3.68 -8.01 24.85
C ILE A 119 -3.42 -9.09 25.91
N ASN A 120 -4.20 -9.03 26.99
CA ASN A 120 -4.43 -10.20 27.82
C ASN A 120 -5.31 -11.15 26.99
N ASP A 121 -4.92 -12.42 26.94
CA ASP A 121 -5.31 -13.49 26.01
C ASP A 121 -6.82 -13.86 25.96
N HIS A 122 -7.71 -13.03 26.54
CA HIS A 122 -9.11 -13.37 26.83
C HIS A 122 -10.18 -12.72 25.94
N GLU A 123 -9.85 -11.90 24.94
CA GLU A 123 -10.84 -11.29 24.03
C GLU A 123 -10.70 -11.74 22.56
N ARG A 124 -10.44 -13.03 22.33
CA ARG A 124 -10.37 -13.63 20.98
C ARG A 124 -11.72 -13.68 20.22
N SER A 125 -12.80 -13.15 20.80
CA SER A 125 -14.15 -13.24 20.24
C SER A 125 -14.56 -12.05 19.37
N VAL A 126 -13.81 -10.95 19.39
CA VAL A 126 -14.07 -9.79 18.52
C VAL A 126 -13.02 -9.75 17.40
N PRO A 127 -13.42 -9.74 16.11
CA PRO A 127 -12.48 -9.58 15.02
C PRO A 127 -11.64 -8.32 15.21
N LEU A 128 -10.31 -8.42 15.05
CA LEU A 128 -9.34 -7.33 15.26
C LEU A 128 -9.81 -6.00 14.66
N LEU A 129 -10.36 -6.02 13.44
CA LEU A 129 -10.83 -4.82 12.75
C LEU A 129 -12.03 -4.15 13.39
N ASN A 130 -12.95 -4.90 14.01
CA ASN A 130 -14.07 -4.32 14.75
C ASN A 130 -13.55 -3.64 16.02
N SER A 131 -12.61 -4.29 16.73
CA SER A 131 -11.96 -3.69 17.90
C SER A 131 -11.19 -2.43 17.52
N MET A 132 -10.43 -2.45 16.42
CA MET A 132 -9.75 -1.26 15.89
C MET A 132 -10.75 -0.17 15.52
N TYR A 133 -11.83 -0.50 14.80
CA TYR A 133 -12.86 0.46 14.40
C TYR A 133 -13.47 1.17 15.61
N GLN A 134 -13.82 0.45 16.68
CA GLN A 134 -14.40 1.06 17.87
C GLN A 134 -13.41 1.99 18.60
N ASN A 135 -12.14 1.57 18.72
CA ASN A 135 -11.10 2.37 19.37
C ASN A 135 -10.65 3.58 18.53
N LEU A 136 -10.76 3.50 17.20
CA LEU A 136 -10.24 4.49 16.25
C LEU A 136 -11.35 5.23 15.49
N LYS A 137 -12.61 5.09 15.93
CA LYS A 137 -13.80 5.62 15.25
C LYS A 137 -13.67 7.08 14.83
N ASN A 138 -13.08 7.91 15.69
CA ASN A 138 -12.85 9.33 15.39
C ASN A 138 -11.85 9.55 14.25
N SER A 139 -10.79 8.74 14.17
CA SER A 139 -9.79 8.81 13.10
C SER A 139 -10.29 8.21 11.79
N TRP A 140 -11.28 7.33 11.85
CA TRP A 140 -11.83 6.63 10.67
C TRP A 140 -13.15 7.24 10.18
N SER A 141 -13.68 8.24 10.88
CA SER A 141 -14.89 8.96 10.50
C SER A 141 -14.71 9.64 9.15
N GLY A 142 -15.63 9.36 8.21
CA GLY A 142 -15.59 9.92 6.86
C GLY A 142 -14.70 9.18 5.87
N LEU A 143 -13.90 8.18 6.31
CA LEU A 143 -13.10 7.36 5.41
C LEU A 143 -13.92 6.21 4.83
N ALA A 144 -13.72 5.91 3.55
CA ALA A 144 -14.52 4.93 2.83
C ALA A 144 -13.95 3.52 2.89
N ARG A 145 -12.63 3.34 3.08
CA ARG A 145 -11.97 2.03 2.98
C ARG A 145 -10.87 1.84 4.03
N VAL A 146 -10.64 0.58 4.39
CA VAL A 146 -9.53 0.13 5.24
C VAL A 146 -8.71 -0.89 4.48
N VAL A 147 -7.40 -0.69 4.42
CA VAL A 147 -6.41 -1.60 3.84
C VAL A 147 -5.67 -2.30 4.97
N VAL A 148 -5.79 -3.61 5.03
CA VAL A 148 -5.14 -4.46 6.03
C VAL A 148 -4.04 -5.25 5.34
N ILE A 149 -2.81 -5.06 5.77
CA ILE A 149 -1.65 -5.81 5.30
C ILE A 149 -1.31 -6.88 6.31
N ARG A 150 -1.07 -8.09 5.82
CA ARG A 150 -0.78 -9.29 6.61
C ARG A 150 0.55 -9.90 6.18
N SER A 151 1.30 -10.47 7.13
CA SER A 151 2.48 -11.29 6.83
C SER A 151 2.09 -12.48 5.95
N GLN A 152 3.09 -13.19 5.43
CA GLN A 152 2.87 -14.41 4.66
C GLN A 152 2.18 -15.53 5.47
N ALA A 153 2.18 -15.46 6.80
CA ALA A 153 1.43 -16.35 7.68
C ALA A 153 0.00 -15.85 7.99
N GLY A 154 -0.43 -14.75 7.39
CA GLY A 154 -1.76 -14.18 7.58
C GLY A 154 -1.91 -13.27 8.80
N LEU A 155 -0.82 -12.95 9.51
CA LEU A 155 -0.86 -12.11 10.71
C LEU A 155 -0.88 -10.62 10.34
N PRO A 156 -1.81 -9.80 10.87
CA PRO A 156 -1.86 -8.35 10.59
C PRO A 156 -0.55 -7.66 10.99
N VAL A 157 0.01 -6.86 10.07
CA VAL A 157 1.29 -6.13 10.25
C VAL A 157 1.17 -4.63 10.05
N ALA A 158 0.18 -4.21 9.26
CA ALA A 158 -0.15 -2.80 9.08
C ALA A 158 -1.62 -2.62 8.70
N VAL A 159 -2.20 -1.50 9.14
CA VAL A 159 -3.56 -1.11 8.80
C VAL A 159 -3.57 0.35 8.39
N PHE A 160 -4.09 0.63 7.21
CA PHE A 160 -4.26 1.99 6.67
C PHE A 160 -5.73 2.24 6.39
N ALA A 161 -6.18 3.48 6.46
CA ALA A 161 -7.54 3.87 6.12
C ALA A 161 -7.50 5.13 5.27
N GLY A 162 -8.45 5.24 4.33
CA GLY A 162 -8.55 6.38 3.42
C GLY A 162 -9.89 6.45 2.71
N ASP A 163 -10.17 7.58 2.08
CA ASP A 163 -11.39 7.77 1.27
C ASP A 163 -11.21 7.16 -0.13
N LYS A 164 -10.09 7.48 -0.77
CA LYS A 164 -9.71 6.97 -2.08
C LYS A 164 -8.58 5.97 -1.92
N VAL A 165 -8.84 4.73 -2.32
CA VAL A 165 -7.84 3.65 -2.35
C VAL A 165 -7.82 3.06 -3.74
N SER A 166 -6.64 3.05 -4.35
CA SER A 166 -6.38 2.41 -5.64
C SER A 166 -5.21 1.43 -5.51
N ILE A 167 -5.27 0.35 -6.28
CA ILE A 167 -4.28 -0.73 -6.29
C ILE A 167 -3.66 -0.76 -7.67
N HIS A 168 -2.33 -0.75 -7.71
CA HIS A 168 -1.53 -0.64 -8.90
C HIS A 168 -0.57 -1.81 -9.01
N TYR A 169 -0.50 -2.39 -10.21
CA TYR A 169 0.46 -3.42 -10.53
C TYR A 169 1.88 -2.85 -10.48
N SER A 170 2.85 -3.66 -10.06
CA SER A 170 4.28 -3.37 -10.19
C SER A 170 4.90 -4.39 -11.12
N ASP A 171 5.80 -3.93 -11.98
CA ASP A 171 6.76 -4.74 -12.72
C ASP A 171 7.66 -5.58 -11.79
N MET A 172 7.91 -5.09 -10.58
CA MET A 172 8.61 -5.81 -9.52
C MET A 172 7.82 -7.02 -9.01
N LYS A 173 8.47 -8.19 -8.96
CA LYS A 173 7.86 -9.43 -8.46
C LYS A 173 7.48 -9.35 -6.98
N ASN A 174 6.28 -9.85 -6.64
CA ASN A 174 5.73 -9.88 -5.27
C ASN A 174 5.52 -8.48 -4.65
N VAL A 175 5.36 -7.45 -5.48
CA VAL A 175 5.08 -6.08 -5.04
C VAL A 175 3.65 -5.70 -5.41
N THR A 176 2.96 -5.06 -4.48
CA THR A 176 1.72 -4.32 -4.74
C THR A 176 1.92 -2.87 -4.33
N ARG A 177 1.52 -1.95 -5.20
CA ARG A 177 1.56 -0.51 -4.94
C ARG A 177 0.14 -0.01 -4.72
N PHE A 178 -0.04 0.81 -3.70
CA PHE A 178 -1.29 1.49 -3.42
C PHE A 178 -1.09 2.99 -3.53
N VAL A 179 -2.15 3.67 -3.92
CA VAL A 179 -2.32 5.11 -3.68
C VAL A 179 -3.53 5.26 -2.78
N ILE A 180 -3.31 5.82 -1.59
CA ILE A 180 -4.33 6.07 -0.56
C ILE A 180 -4.36 7.58 -0.33
N ASP A 181 -5.44 8.24 -0.74
CA ASP A 181 -5.62 9.70 -0.64
C ASP A 181 -4.41 10.50 -1.17
N GLY A 182 -3.85 10.08 -2.31
CA GLY A 182 -2.68 10.71 -2.95
C GLY A 182 -1.32 10.30 -2.37
N HIS A 183 -1.29 9.41 -1.37
CA HIS A 183 -0.08 8.95 -0.71
C HIS A 183 0.33 7.54 -1.11
N ARG A 184 1.64 7.30 -1.19
CA ARG A 184 2.22 6.01 -1.58
C ARG A 184 2.20 5.03 -0.42
N LEU A 185 1.71 3.82 -0.69
CA LEU A 185 2.00 2.62 0.09
C LEU A 185 2.58 1.55 -0.85
N PHE A 186 3.77 1.06 -0.52
CA PHE A 186 4.49 0.00 -1.20
C PHE A 186 4.50 -1.24 -0.30
N VAL A 187 4.08 -2.38 -0.83
CA VAL A 187 3.94 -3.64 -0.09
C VAL A 187 4.66 -4.74 -0.85
N TYR A 188 5.65 -5.36 -0.22
CA TYR A 188 6.43 -6.46 -0.77
C TYR A 188 6.26 -7.72 0.08
N ARG A 189 5.94 -8.84 -0.58
CA ARG A 189 5.72 -10.17 0.03
C ARG A 189 4.77 -10.13 1.22
N ALA A 190 3.55 -9.65 0.98
CA ALA A 190 2.51 -9.59 1.99
C ALA A 190 1.15 -9.92 1.36
N ASP A 191 0.24 -10.42 2.17
CA ASP A 191 -1.16 -10.49 1.79
C ASP A 191 -1.85 -9.17 2.13
N TYR A 192 -2.91 -8.84 1.41
CA TYR A 192 -3.73 -7.68 1.74
C TYR A 192 -5.22 -7.97 1.62
N THR A 193 -6.03 -7.22 2.37
CA THR A 193 -7.46 -7.11 2.14
C THR A 193 -7.88 -5.64 2.19
N VAL A 194 -8.72 -5.23 1.25
CA VAL A 194 -9.36 -3.91 1.29
C VAL A 194 -10.83 -4.08 1.66
N TYR A 195 -11.23 -3.52 2.80
CA TYR A 195 -12.60 -3.55 3.28
C TYR A 195 -13.29 -2.21 3.00
N PRO A 196 -14.55 -2.20 2.54
CA PRO A 196 -15.35 -1.00 2.66
C PRO A 196 -15.57 -0.70 4.14
N MET A 197 -15.38 0.55 4.56
CA MET A 197 -15.53 0.95 5.96
C MET A 197 -16.92 0.61 6.52
N SER A 198 -17.94 0.60 5.66
CA SER A 198 -19.31 0.21 6.01
C SER A 198 -19.43 -1.24 6.49
N SER A 199 -18.55 -2.16 6.08
CA SER A 199 -18.62 -3.56 6.54
C SER A 199 -18.07 -3.76 7.95
N LEU A 200 -17.39 -2.76 8.52
CA LEU A 200 -16.82 -2.80 9.87
C LEU A 200 -17.75 -2.17 10.92
N LYS A 201 -18.82 -1.49 10.47
CA LYS A 201 -19.86 -0.93 11.31
C LYS A 201 -20.80 -2.06 11.75
N GLY A 202 -20.41 -2.76 12.81
CA GLY A 202 -21.32 -3.64 13.56
C GLY A 202 -22.40 -2.82 14.26
#